data_AF-A0A454WA29-F1
#
_entry.id   AF-A0A454WA29-F1
#
_cell.length_a   1.000
_cell.length_b   1.000
_cell.length_c   1.000
_cell.angle_alpha   90.00
_cell.angle_beta   90.00
_cell.angle_gamma   90.00
#
_symmetry.space_group_name_H-M   'P 1'
#
loop_
_entity.id
_entity.type
_entity.pdbx_description
1 polymer ?
#
loop_
_entity_poly.entity_id
_entity_poly.type
_entity_poly.pdbx_seq_one_letter_code
_entity_poly.pdbx_strand_id
1 'polypeptide(L)'
;MLESTPNEGDPMRHTNRETSTHTLTRLIKALDAGNPVTITYTKADGTETIRTIEIYDVTVSSAGDILLKAMDRETGESRTFRLDRLVAYTIHRSAYVVARPAADDKPARTTGLATVTVLYPVDLPITERIALLADALAA
;
A
#
# COMPACT_ATOMS: atom_id res chain seq x y z
N MET A 1 32.28 -16.12 8.45
CA MET A 1 31.72 -15.85 7.11
C MET A 1 30.25 -16.23 7.20
N LEU A 2 29.39 -15.26 7.51
CA LEU A 2 27.95 -15.51 7.67
C LEU A 2 27.30 -15.23 6.31
N GLU A 3 26.99 -16.30 5.58
CA GLU A 3 26.10 -16.23 4.43
C GLU A 3 24.70 -15.87 4.94
N SER A 4 24.30 -14.62 4.75
CA SER A 4 22.94 -14.17 5.02
C SER A 4 21.99 -14.97 4.13
N THR A 5 21.17 -15.81 4.75
CA THR A 5 20.06 -16.51 4.08
C THR A 5 19.20 -15.49 3.33
N PRO A 6 18.76 -15.78 2.09
CA PRO A 6 17.83 -14.90 1.40
C PRO A 6 16.54 -14.82 2.23
N ASN A 7 16.17 -13.60 2.63
CA ASN A 7 14.99 -13.31 3.43
C ASN A 7 13.78 -14.11 2.92
N GLU A 8 13.10 -14.80 3.83
CA GLU A 8 11.95 -15.67 3.60
C GLU A 8 10.69 -14.84 3.27
N GLY A 9 10.75 -14.10 2.17
CA GLY A 9 9.69 -13.27 1.63
C GLY A 9 9.18 -13.79 0.29
N ASP A 10 8.11 -13.17 -0.21
CA ASP A 10 7.66 -13.37 -1.58
C ASP A 10 8.81 -13.07 -2.56
N PRO A 11 8.86 -13.73 -3.74
CA PRO A 11 9.84 -13.35 -4.76
C PRO A 11 9.66 -11.87 -5.13
N MET A 12 10.77 -11.17 -5.37
CA MET A 12 10.76 -9.76 -5.74
C MET A 12 9.90 -9.52 -6.98
N ARG A 13 8.97 -8.57 -6.88
CA ARG A 13 8.03 -8.20 -7.94
C ARG A 13 8.42 -6.86 -8.54
N HIS A 14 8.37 -6.75 -9.86
CA HIS A 14 8.56 -5.49 -10.57
C HIS A 14 7.20 -4.90 -10.97
N THR A 15 6.98 -3.64 -10.63
CA THR A 15 5.69 -2.97 -10.85
C THR A 15 5.40 -2.75 -12.33
N ASN A 16 6.42 -2.64 -13.18
CA ASN A 16 6.25 -2.54 -14.65
C ASN A 16 5.69 -3.83 -15.30
N ARG A 17 5.66 -4.95 -14.57
CA ARG A 17 5.09 -6.23 -15.02
C ARG A 17 3.73 -6.54 -14.39
N GLU A 18 3.17 -5.60 -13.62
CA GLU A 18 1.92 -5.75 -12.88
C GLU A 18 1.06 -4.49 -13.05
N THR A 19 -0.27 -4.60 -12.95
CA THR A 19 -1.11 -3.40 -12.96
C THR A 19 -0.98 -2.66 -11.62
N SER A 20 -1.19 -1.35 -11.63
CA SER A 20 -1.20 -0.52 -10.42
C SER A 20 -2.21 -1.05 -9.38
N THR A 21 -3.38 -1.51 -9.81
CA THR A 21 -4.41 -2.13 -8.96
C THR A 21 -3.91 -3.40 -8.26
N HIS A 22 -3.19 -4.28 -8.97
CA HIS A 22 -2.66 -5.50 -8.38
C HIS A 22 -1.55 -5.21 -7.37
N THR A 23 -0.66 -4.26 -7.72
CA THR A 23 0.39 -3.78 -6.80
C THR A 23 -0.25 -3.25 -5.52
N LEU A 24 -1.23 -2.33 -5.66
CA LEU A 24 -1.95 -1.76 -4.53
C LEU A 24 -2.63 -2.84 -3.67
N THR A 25 -3.34 -3.77 -4.31
CA THR A 25 -4.05 -4.86 -3.61
C THR A 25 -3.09 -5.67 -2.74
N ARG A 26 -1.88 -5.95 -3.23
CA ARG A 26 -0.87 -6.72 -2.48
C ARG A 26 -0.27 -5.92 -1.33
N LEU A 27 -0.02 -4.62 -1.54
CA LEU A 27 0.49 -3.75 -0.48
C LEU A 27 -0.55 -3.54 0.63
N ILE A 28 -1.84 -3.44 0.29
CA ILE A 28 -2.93 -3.40 1.28
C ILE A 28 -2.98 -4.72 2.06
N LYS A 29 -2.88 -5.87 1.39
CA LYS A 29 -2.79 -7.17 2.09
C LYS A 29 -1.59 -7.26 3.04
N ALA A 30 -0.43 -6.71 2.64
CA ALA A 30 0.74 -6.66 3.50
C ALA A 30 0.52 -5.74 4.72
N LEU A 31 -0.12 -4.59 4.52
CA LEU A 31 -0.56 -3.70 5.60
C LEU A 31 -1.48 -4.42 6.59
N ASP A 32 -2.52 -5.09 6.10
CA ASP A 32 -3.50 -5.80 6.93
C ASP A 32 -2.85 -6.95 7.72
N ALA A 33 -1.90 -7.65 7.10
CA ALA A 33 -1.15 -8.73 7.74
C ALA A 33 -0.06 -8.22 8.70
N GLY A 34 0.27 -6.92 8.70
CA GLY A 34 1.39 -6.38 9.48
C GLY A 34 2.76 -6.85 8.97
N ASN A 35 2.86 -7.06 7.66
CA ASN A 35 4.06 -7.57 6.98
C ASN A 35 4.88 -6.42 6.37
N PRO A 36 6.18 -6.31 6.67
CA PRO A 36 7.03 -5.27 6.14
C PRO A 36 7.32 -5.53 4.66
N VAL A 37 7.58 -4.46 3.94
CA VAL A 37 7.80 -4.49 2.49
C VAL A 37 9.14 -3.85 2.19
N THR A 38 10.03 -4.58 1.51
CA THR A 38 11.19 -3.94 0.88
C THR A 38 10.77 -3.37 -0.46
N ILE A 39 11.07 -2.10 -0.71
CA ILE A 39 10.75 -1.41 -1.96
C ILE A 39 12.02 -0.91 -2.64
N THR A 40 12.02 -0.94 -3.97
CA THR A 40 12.90 -0.10 -4.81
C THR A 40 12.08 1.11 -5.25
N TYR A 41 12.54 2.30 -4.91
CA TYR A 41 11.81 3.55 -5.07
C TYR A 41 12.64 4.59 -5.82
N THR A 42 12.05 5.18 -6.86
CA THR A 42 12.65 6.29 -7.60
C THR A 42 12.22 7.62 -6.97
N LYS A 43 13.19 8.37 -6.47
CA LYS A 43 12.96 9.72 -5.93
C LYS A 43 12.63 10.72 -7.03
N ALA A 44 12.18 11.91 -6.63
CA ALA A 44 11.90 13.00 -7.56
C ALA A 44 13.13 13.44 -8.38
N ASP A 45 14.32 13.27 -7.82
CA ASP A 45 15.61 13.55 -8.46
C ASP A 45 16.08 12.42 -9.41
N GLY A 46 15.30 11.35 -9.58
CA GLY A 46 15.63 10.20 -10.40
C GLY A 46 16.50 9.14 -9.71
N THR A 47 16.95 9.38 -8.48
CA THR A 47 17.78 8.41 -7.74
C THR A 47 16.94 7.26 -7.23
N GLU A 48 17.41 6.03 -7.43
CA GLU A 48 16.79 4.85 -6.85
C GLU A 48 17.31 4.56 -5.44
N THR A 49 16.39 4.16 -4.56
CA THR A 49 16.74 3.73 -3.20
C THR A 49 16.00 2.44 -2.85
N ILE A 50 16.68 1.58 -2.09
CA ILE A 50 16.10 0.32 -1.58
C ILE A 50 15.90 0.47 -0.09
N ARG A 51 14.69 0.23 0.40
CA ARG A 51 14.32 0.43 1.82
C ARG A 51 13.30 -0.60 2.27
N THR A 52 13.33 -0.97 3.54
CA THR A 52 12.28 -1.80 4.15
C THR A 52 11.36 -0.93 4.97
N ILE A 53 10.07 -0.98 4.63
CA ILE A 53 9.05 -0.09 5.18
C ILE A 53 7.92 -0.89 5.84
N GLU A 54 7.32 -0.29 6.86
CA GLU A 54 6.14 -0.80 7.55
C GLU A 54 4.98 0.14 7.29
N ILE A 55 4.14 -0.23 6.33
CA ILE A 55 2.99 0.58 5.92
C ILE A 55 2.04 0.67 7.11
N TYR A 56 1.50 1.85 7.38
CA TYR A 56 0.49 2.04 8.43
C TYR A 56 -0.75 2.78 7.94
N ASP A 57 -0.69 3.43 6.77
CA ASP A 57 -1.84 4.09 6.16
C ASP A 57 -1.67 4.20 4.64
N VAL A 58 -2.79 4.24 3.92
CA VAL A 58 -2.84 4.46 2.48
C VAL A 58 -3.86 5.56 2.20
N THR A 59 -3.41 6.64 1.58
CA THR A 59 -4.25 7.82 1.30
C THR A 59 -4.19 8.21 -0.17
N VAL A 60 -5.19 8.93 -0.66
CA VAL A 60 -5.17 9.53 -1.99
C VAL A 60 -4.95 11.03 -1.84
N SER A 61 -4.01 11.60 -2.59
CA SER A 61 -3.77 13.04 -2.62
C SER A 61 -4.92 13.78 -3.31
N SER A 62 -5.02 15.09 -3.12
CA SER A 62 -5.97 15.92 -3.89
C SER A 62 -5.71 15.88 -5.41
N ALA A 63 -4.50 15.52 -5.83
CA ALA A 63 -4.13 15.34 -7.23
C ALA A 63 -4.42 13.92 -7.76
N GLY A 64 -4.96 13.02 -6.93
CA GLY A 64 -5.28 11.63 -7.30
C GLY A 64 -4.12 10.65 -7.15
N ASP A 65 -2.97 11.07 -6.59
CA ASP A 65 -1.85 10.17 -6.35
C ASP A 65 -2.13 9.24 -5.16
N ILE A 66 -1.78 7.96 -5.28
CA ILE A 66 -1.85 7.01 -4.17
C ILE A 66 -0.57 7.13 -3.34
N LEU A 67 -0.75 7.43 -2.05
CA LEU A 67 0.31 7.66 -1.08
C LEU A 67 0.32 6.55 -0.03
N LEU A 68 1.48 5.93 0.16
CA LEU A 68 1.75 4.95 1.21
C LEU A 68 2.47 5.66 2.35
N LYS A 69 1.86 5.72 3.53
CA LYS A 69 2.52 6.21 4.74
C LYS A 69 3.09 5.03 5.49
N ALA A 70 4.39 5.09 5.78
CA ALA A 70 5.10 3.96 6.36
C ALA A 70 6.22 4.40 7.30
N MET A 71 6.56 3.53 8.23
CA MET A 71 7.78 3.67 9.02
C MET A 71 8.94 3.03 8.25
N ASP A 72 10.05 3.76 8.10
CA ASP A 72 11.28 3.19 7.58
C ASP A 72 11.99 2.40 8.68
N ARG A 73 12.31 1.12 8.44
CA ARG A 73 13.01 0.28 9.42
C ARG A 73 14.45 0.70 9.68
N GLU A 74 15.11 1.31 8.70
CA GLU A 74 16.50 1.72 8.83
C GLU A 74 16.63 2.92 9.77
N THR A 75 15.74 3.90 9.61
CA THR A 75 15.84 5.18 10.33
C THR A 75 14.84 5.32 11.47
N GLY A 76 13.81 4.46 11.52
CA GLY A 76 12.69 4.58 12.46
C GLY A 76 11.81 5.81 12.19
N GLU A 77 11.92 6.44 11.02
CA GLU A 77 11.20 7.67 10.69
C GLU A 77 9.95 7.38 9.86
N SER A 78 8.92 8.20 10.07
CA SER A 78 7.72 8.21 9.24
C SER A 78 8.00 8.87 7.89
N ARG A 79 7.67 8.16 6.80
CA ARG A 79 7.85 8.63 5.41
C ARG A 79 6.61 8.34 4.57
N THR A 80 6.44 9.13 3.51
CA THR A 80 5.36 8.95 2.54
C THR A 80 5.94 8.62 1.16
N PHE A 81 5.42 7.55 0.54
CA PHE A 81 5.86 7.06 -0.76
C PHE A 81 4.71 7.11 -1.76
N ARG A 82 5.01 7.54 -2.97
CA ARG A 82 4.05 7.51 -4.08
C ARG A 82 4.03 6.13 -4.75
N LEU A 83 2.85 5.55 -4.93
CA LEU A 83 2.73 4.23 -5.56
C LEU A 83 3.30 4.20 -6.98
N ASP A 84 3.10 5.27 -7.76
CA ASP A 84 3.59 5.38 -9.14
C ASP A 84 5.11 5.40 -9.27
N ARG A 85 5.83 5.61 -8.16
CA ARG A 85 7.30 5.67 -8.11
C ARG A 85 7.94 4.42 -7.51
N LEU A 86 7.14 3.40 -7.17
CA LEU A 86 7.66 2.08 -6.82
C LEU A 86 8.08 1.36 -8.10
N VAL A 87 9.32 0.90 -8.15
CA VAL A 87 9.89 0.12 -9.26
C VAL A 87 9.76 -1.38 -9.00
N ALA A 88 10.00 -1.78 -7.75
CA ALA A 88 9.90 -3.15 -7.32
C ALA A 88 9.55 -3.24 -5.84
N TYR A 89 9.00 -4.38 -5.41
CA TYR A 89 8.73 -4.65 -4.01
C TYR A 89 8.82 -6.13 -3.68
N THR A 90 9.12 -6.41 -2.41
CA THR A 90 9.15 -7.74 -1.81
C THR A 90 8.41 -7.68 -0.48
N ILE A 91 7.39 -8.52 -0.29
CA ILE A 91 6.65 -8.63 0.97
C ILE A 91 7.32 -9.72 1.80
N HIS A 92 7.67 -9.40 3.04
CA HIS A 92 8.25 -10.39 3.97
C HIS A 92 7.18 -11.03 4.83
N ARG A 93 7.49 -12.20 5.40
CA ARG A 93 6.61 -12.91 6.34
C ARG A 93 6.84 -12.55 7.81
N SER A 94 7.75 -11.62 8.09
CA SER A 94 8.01 -11.14 9.45
C SER A 94 6.95 -10.12 9.88
N ALA A 95 6.80 -9.91 11.19
CA ALA A 95 5.89 -8.89 11.72
C ALA A 95 6.55 -7.51 11.74
N TYR A 96 5.73 -6.46 11.87
CA TYR A 96 6.15 -5.10 12.19
C TYR A 96 6.92 -5.00 13.52
N VAL A 97 7.92 -4.13 13.55
CA VAL A 97 8.81 -3.92 14.70
C VAL A 97 9.01 -2.45 15.03
N VAL A 98 8.59 -1.53 14.17
CA VAL A 98 8.76 -0.08 14.40
C VAL A 98 7.47 0.49 14.96
N ALA A 99 7.58 1.21 16.08
CA ALA A 99 6.44 1.89 16.67
C ALA A 99 5.88 2.93 15.67
N ARG A 100 4.56 2.89 15.46
CA ARG A 100 3.88 3.87 14.62
C ARG A 100 3.92 5.24 15.30
N PRO A 101 3.93 6.35 14.54
CA PRO A 101 3.79 7.67 15.12
C PRO A 101 2.47 7.71 15.88
N ALA A 102 2.46 8.34 17.06
CA ALA A 102 1.19 8.69 17.70
C ALA A 102 0.36 9.47 16.67
N ALA A 103 -0.92 9.09 16.54
CA ALA A 103 -1.79 9.78 15.60
C ALA A 103 -1.96 11.23 16.08
N ASP A 104 -1.19 12.17 15.50
CA ASP A 104 -1.53 13.58 15.59
C ASP A 104 -2.95 13.75 15.03
N ASP A 105 -3.78 14.51 15.76
CA ASP A 105 -5.17 14.78 15.45
C ASP A 105 -5.36 15.02 13.94
N LYS A 106 -6.01 14.04 13.30
CA LYS A 106 -6.25 14.02 11.86
C LYS A 106 -6.96 15.32 11.44
N PRO A 107 -6.57 16.01 10.35
CA PRO A 107 -7.55 16.80 9.65
C PRO A 107 -8.71 15.86 9.29
N ALA A 108 -9.92 16.25 9.68
CA ALA A 108 -11.14 15.48 9.47
C ALA A 108 -11.17 14.92 8.05
N ARG A 109 -11.42 13.61 7.91
CA ARG A 109 -11.72 12.98 6.63
C ARG A 109 -12.79 13.83 5.95
N THR A 110 -12.42 14.59 4.93
CA THR A 110 -13.42 15.31 4.15
C THR A 110 -14.12 14.26 3.31
N THR A 111 -15.32 13.88 3.74
CA THR A 111 -16.24 13.03 3.00
C THR A 111 -16.75 13.83 1.79
N GLY A 112 -15.92 13.93 0.76
CA GLY A 112 -16.28 14.42 -0.58
C GLY A 112 -16.01 13.28 -1.57
N LEU A 113 -17.08 12.62 -2.00
CA LEU A 113 -17.11 11.45 -2.90
C LEU A 113 -16.36 11.76 -4.21
N ALA A 114 -15.59 10.83 -4.78
CA ALA A 114 -16.11 9.57 -5.29
C ALA A 114 -15.46 8.34 -4.63
N THR A 115 -15.98 7.98 -3.45
CA THR A 115 -15.98 6.60 -2.98
C THR A 115 -17.39 6.08 -3.20
N VAL A 116 -17.65 5.35 -4.27
CA VAL A 116 -18.81 4.46 -4.23
C VAL A 116 -18.46 3.42 -3.18
N THR A 117 -18.98 3.58 -1.96
CA THR A 117 -18.96 2.52 -0.97
C THR A 117 -19.98 1.48 -1.42
N VAL A 118 -19.66 0.74 -2.48
CA VAL A 118 -20.19 -0.61 -2.56
C VAL A 118 -19.40 -1.35 -1.51
N LEU A 119 -20.00 -1.53 -0.33
CA LEU A 119 -19.66 -2.66 0.52
C LEU A 119 -19.82 -3.84 -0.42
N TYR A 120 -18.71 -4.39 -0.91
CA TYR A 120 -18.71 -5.38 -1.99
C TYR A 120 -18.74 -6.73 -1.29
N PRO A 121 -19.93 -7.30 -1.05
CA PRO A 121 -20.03 -8.56 -0.34
C PRO A 121 -19.36 -9.62 -1.20
N VAL A 122 -18.14 -10.00 -0.83
CA VAL A 122 -17.37 -11.02 -1.55
C VAL A 122 -18.04 -12.39 -1.46
N ASP A 123 -19.00 -12.53 -0.54
CA ASP A 123 -19.84 -13.71 -0.33
C ASP A 123 -21.03 -13.79 -1.31
N LEU A 124 -21.31 -12.75 -2.10
CA LEU A 124 -22.37 -12.77 -3.13
C LEU A 124 -21.85 -13.14 -4.53
N PRO A 125 -22.70 -13.75 -5.39
CA PRO A 125 -22.39 -13.98 -6.79
C PRO A 125 -22.10 -12.68 -7.54
N ILE A 126 -21.22 -12.74 -8.54
CA ILE A 126 -20.79 -11.57 -9.34
C ILE A 126 -21.97 -10.80 -9.95
N THR A 127 -23.02 -11.50 -10.37
CA THR A 127 -24.19 -10.87 -11.00
C THR A 127 -24.96 -9.94 -10.06
N GLU A 128 -25.10 -10.30 -8.78
CA GLU A 128 -25.79 -9.45 -7.78
C GLU A 128 -24.95 -8.25 -7.37
N ARG A 129 -23.63 -8.42 -7.35
CA ARG A 129 -22.67 -7.34 -7.08
C ARG A 129 -22.69 -6.26 -8.17
N ILE A 130 -22.95 -6.63 -9.41
CA ILE A 130 -23.08 -5.69 -10.54
C ILE A 130 -24.39 -4.89 -10.43
N ALA A 131 -25.50 -5.53 -10.01
CA ALA A 131 -26.77 -4.85 -9.81
C ALA A 131 -26.73 -3.80 -8.69
N LEU A 132 -26.13 -4.14 -7.54
CA LEU A 132 -25.91 -3.22 -6.42
C LEU A 132 -25.12 -1.96 -6.82
N LEU A 133 -24.14 -2.12 -7.71
CA LEU A 133 -23.35 -1.01 -8.24
C LEU A 133 -24.16 -0.15 -9.21
N ALA A 134 -25.02 -0.74 -10.03
CA ALA A 134 -25.87 -0.02 -10.98
C ALA A 134 -26.93 0.84 -10.26
N ASP A 135 -27.56 0.30 -9.22
CA ASP A 135 -28.57 1.03 -8.42
C ASP A 135 -27.96 2.19 -7.64
N ALA A 136 -26.75 2.01 -7.08
CA ALA A 136 -26.05 3.08 -6.35
C ALA A 136 -25.62 4.26 -7.25
N LEU A 137 -25.51 4.05 -8.56
CA LEU A 137 -25.13 5.07 -9.54
C LEU A 137 -26.33 5.79 -10.16
N ALA A 138 -27.54 5.26 -9.98
CA ALA A 138 -28.78 5.83 -10.49
C ALA A 138 -29.51 6.74 -9.46
N ALA A 139 -28.97 6.87 -8.25
CA ALA A 139 -29.53 7.64 -7.13
C ALA A 139 -28.92 9.04 -6.97
#